data_AF-A0A957E9S4-F1
#
_entry.id   AF-A0A957E9S4-F1
#
_cell.length_a   1.000
_cell.length_b   1.000
_cell.length_c   1.000
_cell.angle_alpha   90.00
_cell.angle_beta   90.00
_cell.angle_gamma   90.00
#
_symmetry.space_group_name_H-M   'P 1'
#
loop_
_entity.id
_entity.type
_entity.pdbx_description
1 polymer ?
#
loop_
_entity_poly.entity_id
_entity_poly.type
_entity_poly.pdbx_seq_one_letter_code
_entity_poly.pdbx_strand_id
1 'polypeptide(L)'
;MFRKFLGKNKAQTGDIHAKKAMDALDQKDYHLAVKELTQAVKNGVASYDLAELHTILGRAYKNLAQYEKAIAAHQEALKIDPNCYRAWNNLGIVYFSLNQYEEAEECHQKALAIEPTYAFAIASLGALYIHRNQPQKAIDLSEKAILLIPGMGTAHSNLALAYAMVGRFEEAEKSLKQAILLGYTNWRTIQDRINNLKDMGGKNTVQAEWLPASCPICGAPISASTVIWTSDNTADCSYCRTNIKREPG
;
A
#
# COMPACT_ATOMS: atom_id res chain seq x y z
N MET A 1 -20.10 -27.17 -39.32
CA MET A 1 -19.46 -28.12 -38.38
C MET A 1 -17.99 -27.76 -38.06
N PHE A 2 -17.19 -27.30 -39.04
CA PHE A 2 -15.76 -26.95 -38.87
C PHE A 2 -15.41 -25.86 -37.84
N ARG A 3 -16.21 -24.78 -37.70
CA ARG A 3 -15.93 -23.68 -36.76
C ARG A 3 -15.96 -24.11 -35.28
N LYS A 4 -16.83 -25.07 -34.93
CA LYS A 4 -16.94 -25.62 -33.55
C LYS A 4 -15.73 -26.48 -33.18
N PHE A 5 -15.11 -27.16 -34.14
CA PHE A 5 -13.94 -28.00 -33.91
C PHE A 5 -12.66 -27.16 -33.70
N LEU A 6 -12.49 -26.10 -34.49
CA LEU A 6 -11.37 -25.16 -34.34
C LEU A 6 -11.42 -24.36 -33.02
N GLY A 7 -12.61 -23.95 -32.59
CA GLY A 7 -12.79 -23.24 -31.30
C GLY A 7 -12.44 -24.11 -30.09
N LYS A 8 -12.79 -25.40 -30.13
CA LYS A 8 -12.43 -26.37 -29.07
C LYS A 8 -10.92 -26.62 -29.01
N ASN A 9 -10.26 -26.78 -30.15
CA ASN A 9 -8.80 -27.01 -30.18
C ASN A 9 -8.02 -25.79 -29.67
N LYS A 10 -8.44 -24.56 -30.01
CA LYS A 10 -7.77 -23.34 -29.52
C LYS A 10 -7.91 -23.16 -28.01
N ALA A 11 -9.11 -23.39 -27.48
CA ALA A 11 -9.35 -23.29 -26.04
C ALA A 11 -8.54 -24.33 -25.23
N GLN A 12 -8.37 -25.55 -25.76
CA GLN A 12 -7.50 -26.57 -25.18
C GLN A 12 -6.01 -26.15 -25.21
N THR A 13 -5.57 -25.47 -26.27
CA THR A 13 -4.21 -24.92 -26.33
C THR A 13 -4.00 -23.81 -25.31
N GLY A 14 -4.98 -22.93 -25.10
CA GLY A 14 -4.87 -21.89 -24.07
C GLY A 14 -4.85 -22.45 -22.65
N ASP A 15 -5.61 -23.51 -22.35
CA ASP A 15 -5.59 -24.18 -21.04
C ASP A 15 -4.20 -24.76 -20.71
N ILE A 16 -3.47 -25.27 -21.72
CA ILE A 16 -2.09 -25.76 -21.55
C ILE A 16 -1.16 -24.61 -21.16
N HIS A 17 -1.29 -23.46 -21.83
CA HIS A 17 -0.51 -22.27 -21.51
C HIS A 17 -0.86 -21.71 -20.12
N ALA A 18 -2.15 -21.69 -19.76
CA ALA A 18 -2.59 -21.28 -18.43
C ALA A 18 -1.98 -22.16 -17.34
N LYS A 19 -1.95 -23.49 -17.53
CA LYS A 19 -1.31 -24.40 -16.59
C LYS A 19 0.19 -24.11 -16.42
N LYS A 20 0.93 -24.00 -17.53
CA LYS A 20 2.36 -23.67 -17.50
C LYS A 20 2.64 -22.33 -16.82
N ALA A 21 1.76 -21.36 -17.02
CA ALA A 21 1.85 -20.08 -16.33
C ALA A 21 1.71 -20.23 -14.82
N MET A 22 0.77 -21.05 -14.33
CA MET A 22 0.63 -21.30 -12.89
C MET A 22 1.89 -21.97 -12.33
N ASP A 23 2.42 -22.98 -13.02
CA ASP A 23 3.67 -23.65 -12.61
C ASP A 23 4.85 -22.66 -12.55
N ALA A 24 4.92 -21.73 -13.51
CA ALA A 24 5.94 -20.67 -13.53
C ALA A 24 5.77 -19.65 -12.38
N LEU A 25 4.52 -19.31 -12.03
CA LEU A 25 4.22 -18.42 -10.90
C LEU A 25 4.62 -19.04 -9.56
N ASP A 26 4.42 -20.35 -9.38
CA ASP A 26 4.85 -21.09 -8.19
C ASP A 26 6.38 -21.05 -8.04
N GLN A 27 7.10 -21.08 -9.16
CA GLN A 27 8.55 -20.92 -9.23
C GLN A 27 9.01 -19.45 -9.17
N LYS A 28 8.07 -18.50 -9.12
CA LYS A 28 8.30 -17.05 -9.20
C LYS A 28 9.01 -16.60 -10.49
N ASP A 29 8.94 -17.39 -11.56
CA ASP A 29 9.38 -17.00 -12.89
C ASP A 29 8.29 -16.15 -13.57
N TYR A 30 8.30 -14.86 -13.25
CA TYR A 30 7.31 -13.92 -13.77
C TYR A 30 7.46 -13.66 -15.28
N HIS A 31 8.66 -13.85 -15.85
CA HIS A 31 8.87 -13.68 -17.29
C HIS A 31 8.19 -14.81 -18.08
N LEU A 32 8.39 -16.05 -17.65
CA LEU A 32 7.70 -17.20 -18.25
C LEU A 32 6.20 -17.12 -18.00
N ALA A 33 5.77 -16.77 -16.78
CA ALA A 33 4.36 -16.63 -16.45
C ALA A 33 3.65 -15.63 -17.37
N VAL A 34 4.20 -14.42 -17.56
CA VAL A 34 3.62 -13.41 -18.47
C VAL A 34 3.52 -13.94 -19.89
N LYS A 35 4.58 -14.60 -20.39
CA LYS A 35 4.61 -15.16 -21.74
C LYS A 35 3.48 -16.18 -21.93
N GLU A 36 3.37 -17.13 -21.02
CA GLU A 36 2.38 -18.22 -21.11
C GLU A 36 0.95 -17.69 -20.88
N LEU A 37 0.72 -16.80 -19.91
CA LEU A 37 -0.59 -16.16 -19.70
C LEU A 37 -1.07 -15.38 -20.93
N THR A 38 -0.15 -14.66 -21.60
CA THR A 38 -0.49 -13.93 -22.84
C THR A 38 -0.94 -14.89 -23.93
N GLN A 39 -0.30 -16.05 -24.06
CA GLN A 39 -0.73 -17.09 -25.01
C GLN A 39 -2.06 -17.74 -24.60
N ALA A 40 -2.28 -17.95 -23.29
CA ALA A 40 -3.54 -18.49 -22.77
C ALA A 40 -4.72 -17.60 -23.14
N VAL A 41 -4.62 -16.30 -22.82
CA VAL A 41 -5.65 -15.31 -23.16
C VAL A 41 -5.86 -15.21 -24.68
N LYS A 42 -4.76 -15.14 -25.46
CA LYS A 42 -4.83 -15.03 -26.93
C LYS A 42 -5.51 -16.22 -27.60
N ASN A 43 -5.27 -17.43 -27.10
CA ASN A 43 -5.83 -18.66 -27.67
C ASN A 43 -7.23 -18.97 -27.12
N GLY A 44 -7.67 -18.26 -26.08
CA GLY A 44 -8.88 -18.56 -25.33
C GLY A 44 -8.67 -19.75 -24.40
N VAL A 45 -9.45 -19.81 -23.33
CA VAL A 45 -9.42 -20.89 -22.33
C VAL A 45 -10.80 -21.50 -22.17
N ALA A 46 -10.84 -22.77 -21.78
CA ALA A 46 -12.09 -23.47 -21.46
C ALA A 46 -12.21 -23.81 -19.98
N SER A 47 -11.08 -24.12 -19.31
CA SER A 47 -11.06 -24.61 -17.93
C SER A 47 -10.78 -23.52 -16.90
N TYR A 48 -10.45 -22.31 -17.34
CA TYR A 48 -10.06 -21.20 -16.47
C TYR A 48 -11.02 -20.02 -16.64
N ASP A 49 -11.25 -19.31 -15.54
CA ASP A 49 -11.95 -18.04 -15.58
C ASP A 49 -11.07 -16.98 -16.26
N LEU A 50 -11.63 -16.32 -17.29
CA LEU A 50 -10.88 -15.37 -18.11
C LEU A 50 -10.58 -14.07 -17.34
N ALA A 51 -11.48 -13.60 -16.48
CA ALA A 51 -11.25 -12.41 -15.67
C ALA A 51 -10.15 -12.65 -14.63
N GLU A 52 -10.14 -13.82 -13.99
CA GLU A 52 -9.09 -14.22 -13.06
C GLU A 52 -7.74 -14.37 -13.77
N LEU A 53 -7.71 -14.94 -14.98
CA LEU A 53 -6.47 -15.01 -15.77
C LEU A 53 -5.90 -13.63 -16.10
N HIS A 54 -6.73 -12.67 -16.50
CA HIS A 54 -6.32 -11.29 -16.69
C HIS A 54 -5.83 -10.64 -15.38
N THR A 55 -6.47 -10.96 -14.26
CA THR A 55 -6.04 -10.51 -12.93
C THR A 55 -4.65 -11.05 -12.56
N ILE A 56 -4.41 -12.33 -12.82
CA ILE A 56 -3.12 -12.97 -12.59
C ILE A 56 -2.05 -12.41 -13.53
N LEU A 57 -2.38 -12.17 -14.80
CA LEU A 57 -1.50 -11.52 -15.78
C LEU A 57 -1.09 -10.11 -15.34
N GLY A 58 -2.05 -9.31 -14.87
CA GLY A 58 -1.76 -7.98 -14.33
C GLY A 58 -0.81 -8.03 -13.14
N ARG A 59 -1.03 -8.98 -12.21
CA ARG A 59 -0.13 -9.22 -11.08
C ARG A 59 1.29 -9.62 -11.53
N ALA A 60 1.40 -10.46 -12.56
CA ALA A 60 2.68 -10.87 -13.11
C ALA A 60 3.43 -9.68 -13.76
N TYR A 61 2.74 -8.85 -14.55
CA TYR A 61 3.30 -7.61 -15.09
C TYR A 61 3.78 -6.64 -13.99
N LYS A 62 2.99 -6.47 -12.92
CA LYS A 62 3.40 -5.66 -11.76
C LYS A 62 4.70 -6.15 -11.15
N ASN A 63 4.88 -7.46 -11.00
CA ASN A 63 6.11 -8.02 -10.42
C ASN A 63 7.34 -7.80 -11.32
N LEU A 64 7.13 -7.60 -12.62
CA LEU A 64 8.16 -7.18 -13.57
C LEU A 64 8.28 -5.65 -13.69
N ALA A 65 7.63 -4.87 -12.81
CA ALA A 65 7.55 -3.42 -12.87
C ALA A 65 7.01 -2.85 -14.20
N GLN A 66 6.24 -3.64 -14.95
CA GLN A 66 5.57 -3.21 -16.19
C GLN A 66 4.17 -2.69 -15.86
N TYR A 67 4.11 -1.53 -15.21
CA TYR A 67 2.89 -1.01 -14.58
C TYR A 67 1.76 -0.70 -15.57
N GLU A 68 2.07 -0.15 -16.75
CA GLU A 68 1.06 0.18 -17.76
C GLU A 68 0.38 -1.07 -18.30
N LYS A 69 1.14 -2.16 -18.49
CA LYS A 69 0.59 -3.46 -18.90
C LYS A 69 -0.20 -4.11 -17.77
N ALA A 70 0.22 -3.92 -16.51
CA ALA A 70 -0.53 -4.39 -15.36
C ALA A 70 -1.90 -3.71 -15.27
N ILE A 71 -1.96 -2.38 -15.43
CA ILE A 71 -3.21 -1.61 -15.48
C ILE A 71 -4.10 -2.14 -16.60
N ALA A 72 -3.58 -2.26 -17.82
CA ALA A 72 -4.36 -2.74 -18.96
C ALA A 72 -4.94 -4.15 -18.70
N ALA A 73 -4.16 -5.06 -18.15
CA ALA A 73 -4.63 -6.41 -17.83
C ALA A 73 -5.71 -6.41 -16.74
N HIS A 74 -5.57 -5.60 -15.68
CA HIS A 74 -6.61 -5.47 -14.65
C HIS A 74 -7.88 -4.80 -15.19
N GLN A 75 -7.77 -3.81 -16.08
CA GLN A 75 -8.92 -3.21 -16.74
C GLN A 75 -9.65 -4.21 -17.64
N GLU A 76 -8.94 -5.08 -18.36
CA GLU A 76 -9.58 -6.17 -19.12
C GLU A 76 -10.29 -7.16 -18.19
N ALA A 77 -9.69 -7.53 -17.05
CA ALA A 77 -10.36 -8.37 -16.05
C ALA A 77 -11.69 -7.73 -15.60
N LEU A 78 -11.67 -6.42 -15.30
CA LEU A 78 -12.84 -5.66 -14.85
C LEU A 78 -13.89 -5.41 -15.94
N LYS A 79 -13.50 -5.43 -17.22
CA LYS A 79 -14.46 -5.43 -18.34
C LYS A 79 -15.21 -6.76 -18.44
N ILE A 80 -14.54 -7.86 -18.15
CA ILE A 80 -15.12 -9.21 -18.18
C ILE A 80 -16.00 -9.44 -16.93
N ASP A 81 -15.46 -9.11 -15.76
CA ASP A 81 -16.16 -9.18 -14.48
C ASP A 81 -15.92 -7.90 -13.65
N PRO A 82 -16.87 -6.95 -13.68
CA PRO A 82 -16.81 -5.73 -12.88
C PRO A 82 -16.80 -5.98 -11.36
N ASN A 83 -17.24 -7.17 -10.92
CA ASN A 83 -17.29 -7.56 -9.52
C ASN A 83 -16.03 -8.31 -9.05
N CYS A 84 -14.98 -8.39 -9.89
CA CYS A 84 -13.73 -8.99 -9.50
C CYS A 84 -12.98 -8.09 -8.48
N TYR A 85 -13.30 -8.23 -7.19
CA TYR A 85 -12.70 -7.46 -6.11
C TYR A 85 -11.18 -7.61 -6.03
N ARG A 86 -10.63 -8.75 -6.47
CA ARG A 86 -9.18 -8.99 -6.56
C ARG A 86 -8.53 -8.13 -7.63
N ALA A 87 -9.18 -7.95 -8.79
CA ALA A 87 -8.71 -7.07 -9.85
C ALA A 87 -8.71 -5.61 -9.40
N TRP A 88 -9.80 -5.16 -8.75
CA TRP A 88 -9.86 -3.82 -8.15
C TRP A 88 -8.72 -3.58 -7.15
N ASN A 89 -8.51 -4.51 -6.21
CA ASN A 89 -7.43 -4.37 -5.23
C ASN A 89 -6.04 -4.32 -5.89
N ASN A 90 -5.76 -5.22 -6.84
CA ASN A 90 -4.46 -5.26 -7.51
C ASN A 90 -4.23 -4.01 -8.37
N LEU A 91 -5.27 -3.49 -9.02
CA LEU A 91 -5.21 -2.22 -9.72
C LEU A 91 -4.87 -1.06 -8.77
N GLY A 92 -5.49 -1.04 -7.58
CA GLY A 92 -5.16 -0.06 -6.53
C GLY A 92 -3.70 -0.13 -6.08
N ILE A 93 -3.14 -1.34 -5.93
CA ILE A 93 -1.71 -1.53 -5.61
C ILE A 93 -0.81 -0.97 -6.72
N VAL A 94 -1.19 -1.15 -8.00
CA VAL A 94 -0.42 -0.61 -9.13
C VAL A 94 -0.46 0.92 -9.12
N TYR A 95 -1.64 1.54 -8.94
CA TYR A 95 -1.77 2.99 -8.82
C TYR A 95 -0.97 3.55 -7.64
N PHE A 96 -1.01 2.87 -6.50
CA PHE A 96 -0.20 3.24 -5.34
C PHE A 96 1.30 3.23 -5.65
N SER A 97 1.78 2.23 -6.41
CA SER A 97 3.18 2.12 -6.83
C SER A 97 3.60 3.24 -7.80
N LEU A 98 2.63 3.83 -8.50
CA LEU A 98 2.80 5.00 -9.37
C LEU A 98 2.57 6.33 -8.64
N ASN A 99 2.37 6.32 -7.32
CA ASN A 99 2.02 7.47 -6.49
C ASN A 99 0.68 8.14 -6.85
N GLN A 100 -0.22 7.41 -7.51
CA GLN A 100 -1.59 7.82 -7.81
C GLN A 100 -2.51 7.38 -6.67
N TYR A 101 -2.45 8.11 -5.55
CA TYR A 101 -3.07 7.67 -4.30
C TYR A 101 -4.59 7.80 -4.30
N GLU A 102 -5.15 8.77 -5.00
CA GLU A 102 -6.59 8.96 -5.13
C GLU A 102 -7.23 7.79 -5.88
N GLU A 103 -6.66 7.42 -7.03
CA GLU A 103 -7.11 6.28 -7.83
C GLU A 103 -6.90 4.96 -7.08
N ALA A 104 -5.82 4.84 -6.30
CA ALA A 104 -5.58 3.67 -5.46
C ALA A 104 -6.67 3.51 -4.38
N GLU A 105 -7.02 4.60 -3.69
CA GLU A 105 -8.08 4.58 -2.68
C GLU A 105 -9.43 4.19 -3.30
N GLU A 106 -9.81 4.79 -4.43
CA GLU A 106 -11.05 4.45 -5.12
C GLU A 106 -11.11 2.96 -5.48
N CYS A 107 -10.01 2.40 -6.00
CA CYS A 107 -9.92 0.98 -6.34
C CYS A 107 -10.08 0.09 -5.11
N HIS A 108 -9.40 0.40 -4.00
CA HIS A 108 -9.53 -0.36 -2.76
C HIS A 108 -10.95 -0.25 -2.16
N GLN A 109 -11.57 0.93 -2.22
CA GLN A 109 -12.96 1.12 -1.78
C GLN A 109 -13.94 0.32 -2.63
N LYS A 110 -13.76 0.28 -3.95
CA LYS A 110 -14.56 -0.58 -4.84
C LYS A 110 -14.40 -2.06 -4.51
N ALA A 111 -13.18 -2.53 -4.27
CA ALA A 111 -12.94 -3.91 -3.83
C ALA A 111 -13.70 -4.23 -2.54
N LEU A 112 -13.68 -3.32 -1.56
CA LEU A 112 -14.36 -3.50 -0.27
C LEU A 112 -15.88 -3.28 -0.32
N ALA A 113 -16.39 -2.54 -1.30
CA ALA A 113 -17.82 -2.44 -1.55
C ALA A 113 -18.39 -3.77 -2.06
N ILE A 114 -17.59 -4.52 -2.83
CA ILE A 114 -17.95 -5.84 -3.35
C ILE A 114 -17.70 -6.94 -2.30
N GLU A 115 -16.53 -6.94 -1.67
CA GLU A 115 -16.15 -7.90 -0.62
C GLU A 115 -15.65 -7.17 0.64
N PRO A 116 -16.55 -6.82 1.58
CA PRO A 116 -16.23 -6.03 2.77
C PRO A 116 -15.22 -6.66 3.73
N THR A 117 -15.01 -7.99 3.64
CA THR A 117 -14.08 -8.73 4.48
C THR A 117 -12.76 -9.05 3.78
N TYR A 118 -12.48 -8.44 2.62
CA TYR A 118 -11.24 -8.69 1.90
C TYR A 118 -10.03 -8.04 2.59
N ALA A 119 -9.40 -8.81 3.48
CA ALA A 119 -8.31 -8.34 4.34
C ALA A 119 -7.13 -7.69 3.59
N PHE A 120 -6.83 -8.14 2.37
CA PHE A 120 -5.76 -7.53 1.55
C PHE A 120 -6.09 -6.10 1.15
N ALA A 121 -7.32 -5.80 0.74
CA ALA A 121 -7.73 -4.43 0.41
C ALA A 121 -7.82 -3.55 1.67
N ILE A 122 -8.24 -4.11 2.81
CA ILE A 122 -8.21 -3.41 4.10
C ILE A 122 -6.77 -3.02 4.47
N ALA A 123 -5.83 -3.95 4.37
CA ALA A 123 -4.41 -3.70 4.66
C ALA A 123 -3.80 -2.69 3.68
N SER A 124 -4.11 -2.76 2.39
CA SER A 124 -3.67 -1.78 1.38
C SER A 124 -4.20 -0.39 1.68
N LEU A 125 -5.47 -0.27 2.11
CA LEU A 125 -6.04 1.00 2.53
C LEU A 125 -5.36 1.55 3.79
N GLY A 126 -5.00 0.67 4.74
CA GLY A 126 -4.18 1.01 5.91
C GLY A 126 -2.82 1.60 5.52
N ALA A 127 -2.12 0.98 4.56
CA ALA A 127 -0.86 1.51 4.03
C ALA A 127 -1.06 2.89 3.36
N LEU A 128 -2.16 3.09 2.65
CA LEU A 128 -2.50 4.38 2.05
C LEU A 128 -2.70 5.48 3.11
N TYR A 129 -3.36 5.19 4.23
CA TYR A 129 -3.52 6.16 5.31
C TYR A 129 -2.22 6.44 6.08
N ILE A 130 -1.27 5.51 6.13
CA ILE A 130 0.09 5.78 6.60
C ILE A 130 0.76 6.83 5.71
N HIS A 131 0.66 6.68 4.38
CA HIS A 131 1.23 7.64 3.43
C HIS A 131 0.59 9.03 3.54
N ARG A 132 -0.70 9.10 3.86
CA ARG A 132 -1.44 10.36 4.08
C ARG A 132 -1.30 10.93 5.50
N ASN A 133 -0.39 10.40 6.31
CA ASN A 133 -0.18 10.85 7.69
C ASN A 133 -1.45 10.81 8.56
N GLN A 134 -2.30 9.80 8.36
CA GLN A 134 -3.51 9.53 9.15
C GLN A 134 -3.35 8.23 9.96
N PRO A 135 -2.46 8.21 10.96
CA PRO A 135 -2.03 6.97 11.61
C PRO A 135 -3.14 6.27 12.39
N GLN A 136 -4.11 6.99 12.96
CA GLN A 136 -5.22 6.35 13.69
C GLN A 136 -6.08 5.48 12.76
N LYS A 137 -6.45 5.99 11.59
CA LYS A 137 -7.19 5.20 10.58
C LYS A 137 -6.38 3.98 10.12
N ALA A 138 -5.06 4.16 9.99
CA ALA A 138 -4.16 3.06 9.63
C ALA A 138 -4.09 1.97 10.71
N ILE A 139 -4.10 2.35 12.00
CA ILE A 139 -4.20 1.41 13.13
C ILE A 139 -5.49 0.60 13.02
N ASP A 140 -6.65 1.28 12.94
CA ASP A 140 -7.96 0.63 12.93
C ASP A 140 -8.08 -0.39 11.76
N LEU A 141 -7.61 0.00 10.57
CA LEU A 141 -7.62 -0.87 9.39
C LEU A 141 -6.63 -2.03 9.52
N SER A 142 -5.43 -1.78 10.06
CA SER A 142 -4.43 -2.85 10.23
C SER A 142 -4.88 -3.87 11.28
N GLU A 143 -5.46 -3.42 12.39
CA GLU A 143 -6.08 -4.29 13.40
C GLU A 143 -7.24 -5.09 12.81
N LYS A 144 -8.11 -4.47 12.01
CA LYS A 144 -9.17 -5.17 11.28
C LYS A 144 -8.63 -6.23 10.32
N ALA A 145 -7.57 -5.93 9.56
CA ALA A 145 -6.95 -6.89 8.65
C ALA A 145 -6.32 -8.07 9.41
N ILE A 146 -5.68 -7.81 10.57
CA ILE A 146 -5.11 -8.84 11.44
C ILE A 146 -6.21 -9.71 12.06
N LEU A 147 -7.35 -9.13 12.45
CA LEU A 147 -8.48 -9.90 12.97
C LEU A 147 -9.00 -10.92 11.94
N LEU A 148 -9.04 -10.52 10.66
CA LEU A 148 -9.49 -11.39 9.57
C LEU A 148 -8.43 -12.43 9.17
N ILE A 149 -7.16 -12.03 9.13
CA ILE A 149 -6.03 -12.90 8.80
C ILE A 149 -4.88 -12.63 9.77
N PRO A 150 -4.82 -13.36 10.90
CA PRO A 150 -3.78 -13.15 11.93
C PRO A 150 -2.34 -13.31 11.41
N GLY A 151 -2.16 -14.16 10.40
CA GLY A 151 -0.87 -14.42 9.75
C GLY A 151 -0.44 -13.40 8.69
N MET A 152 -1.13 -12.27 8.54
CA MET A 152 -0.81 -11.28 7.51
C MET A 152 0.36 -10.37 7.94
N GLY A 153 1.60 -10.77 7.61
CA GLY A 153 2.81 -10.01 7.94
C GLY A 153 2.78 -8.54 7.49
N THR A 154 2.18 -8.25 6.33
CA THR A 154 2.01 -6.87 5.82
C THR A 154 1.11 -6.01 6.72
N ALA A 155 0.04 -6.57 7.29
CA ALA A 155 -0.83 -5.82 8.20
C ALA A 155 -0.12 -5.52 9.52
N HIS A 156 0.66 -6.48 10.04
CA HIS A 156 1.52 -6.26 11.21
C HIS A 156 2.59 -5.19 10.96
N SER A 157 3.19 -5.13 9.76
CA SER A 157 4.15 -4.07 9.43
C SER A 157 3.50 -2.69 9.30
N ASN A 158 2.29 -2.63 8.75
CA ASN A 158 1.51 -1.38 8.69
C ASN A 158 1.15 -0.90 10.09
N LEU A 159 0.69 -1.81 10.96
CA LEU A 159 0.38 -1.52 12.34
C LEU A 159 1.62 -1.01 13.10
N ALA A 160 2.78 -1.64 12.90
CA ALA A 160 4.04 -1.22 13.50
C ALA A 160 4.39 0.23 13.15
N LEU A 161 4.33 0.56 11.86
CA LEU A 161 4.63 1.91 11.40
C LEU A 161 3.58 2.93 11.90
N ALA A 162 2.30 2.57 11.89
CA ALA A 162 1.23 3.44 12.38
C ALA A 162 1.33 3.72 13.89
N TYR A 163 1.70 2.72 14.70
CA TYR A 163 1.99 2.93 16.13
C TYR A 163 3.21 3.83 16.34
N ALA A 164 4.28 3.66 15.57
CA ALA A 164 5.45 4.53 15.68
C ALA A 164 5.12 6.00 15.33
N MET A 165 4.24 6.24 14.35
CA MET A 165 3.78 7.59 13.99
C MET A 165 3.01 8.30 15.11
N VAL A 166 2.42 7.55 16.04
CA VAL A 166 1.74 8.11 17.23
C VAL A 166 2.58 8.00 18.51
N GLY A 167 3.88 7.68 18.38
CA GLY A 167 4.82 7.59 19.52
C GLY A 167 4.69 6.31 20.36
N ARG A 168 3.87 5.35 19.95
CA ARG A 168 3.65 4.05 20.62
C ARG A 168 4.74 3.06 20.21
N PHE A 169 6.00 3.36 20.58
CA PHE A 169 7.17 2.64 20.08
C PHE A 169 7.27 1.19 20.57
N GLU A 170 6.82 0.91 21.80
CA GLU A 170 6.82 -0.46 22.33
C GLU A 170 5.86 -1.36 21.54
N GLU A 171 4.64 -0.87 21.26
CA GLU A 171 3.69 -1.60 20.42
C GLU A 171 4.17 -1.69 18.97
N ALA A 172 4.85 -0.66 18.46
CA ALA A 172 5.45 -0.68 17.14
C ALA A 172 6.49 -1.81 17.00
N GLU A 173 7.43 -1.91 17.95
CA GLU A 173 8.45 -2.96 17.98
C GLU A 173 7.82 -4.36 18.12
N LYS A 174 6.74 -4.51 18.91
CA LYS A 174 6.01 -5.77 19.04
C LYS A 174 5.35 -6.20 17.73
N SER A 175 4.65 -5.29 17.06
CA SER A 175 4.01 -5.55 15.76
C SER A 175 5.04 -5.85 14.68
N LEU A 176 6.19 -5.16 14.67
CA LEU A 176 7.27 -5.45 13.73
C LEU A 176 7.87 -6.84 13.95
N LYS A 177 8.06 -7.27 15.20
CA LYS A 177 8.49 -8.64 15.52
C LYS A 177 7.52 -9.69 14.97
N GLN A 178 6.21 -9.44 15.08
CA GLN A 178 5.19 -10.32 14.48
C GLN A 178 5.30 -10.34 12.94
N ALA A 179 5.48 -9.18 12.30
CA ALA A 179 5.67 -9.10 10.85
C ALA A 179 6.89 -9.93 10.40
N ILE A 180 8.01 -9.86 11.12
CA ILE A 180 9.23 -10.62 10.86
C ILE A 180 8.97 -12.13 11.00
N LEU A 181 8.32 -12.54 12.08
CA LEU A 181 7.96 -13.95 12.33
C LEU A 181 7.08 -14.51 11.19
N LEU A 182 6.21 -13.67 10.63
CA LEU A 182 5.32 -14.00 9.52
C LEU A 182 5.98 -13.86 8.14
N GLY A 183 7.31 -13.69 8.08
CA GLY A 183 8.07 -13.68 6.84
C GLY A 183 8.00 -12.38 6.03
N TYR A 184 7.59 -11.26 6.64
CA TYR A 184 7.65 -9.95 5.97
C TYR A 184 9.10 -9.55 5.67
N THR A 185 9.45 -9.42 4.39
CA THR A 185 10.85 -9.29 3.95
C THR A 185 11.40 -7.87 4.10
N ASN A 186 10.55 -6.85 4.06
CA ASN A 186 10.96 -5.43 4.05
C ASN A 186 10.99 -4.82 5.46
N TRP A 187 11.15 -5.66 6.49
CA TRP A 187 11.10 -5.25 7.89
C TRP A 187 12.20 -4.25 8.27
N ARG A 188 13.38 -4.31 7.62
CA ARG A 188 14.50 -3.40 7.88
C ARG A 188 14.13 -1.95 7.62
N THR A 189 13.50 -1.69 6.47
CA THR A 189 13.02 -0.34 6.11
C THR A 189 12.02 0.19 7.12
N ILE A 190 11.16 -0.68 7.67
CA ILE A 190 10.21 -0.30 8.72
C ILE A 190 10.96 -0.01 10.03
N GLN A 191 11.92 -0.86 10.41
CA GLN A 191 12.76 -0.64 11.59
C GLN A 191 13.50 0.70 11.54
N ASP A 192 14.12 1.03 10.40
CA ASP A 192 14.83 2.30 10.22
C ASP A 192 13.88 3.49 10.39
N ARG A 193 12.66 3.38 9.85
CA ARG A 193 11.65 4.43 10.00
C ARG A 193 11.17 4.56 11.44
N ILE A 194 10.98 3.46 12.16
CA ILE A 194 10.65 3.47 13.59
C ILE A 194 11.78 4.14 14.38
N ASN A 195 13.03 3.78 14.13
CA ASN A 195 14.19 4.37 14.79
C ASN A 195 14.28 5.88 14.51
N ASN A 196 14.11 6.31 13.27
CA ASN A 196 14.09 7.73 12.92
C ASN A 196 12.97 8.49 13.65
N LEU A 197 11.76 7.91 13.72
CA LEU A 197 10.66 8.51 14.48
C LEU A 197 10.95 8.56 15.99
N LYS A 198 11.64 7.55 16.52
CA LYS A 198 12.09 7.49 17.92
C LYS A 198 13.15 8.54 18.22
N ASP A 199 14.09 8.76 17.31
CA ASP A 199 15.11 9.80 17.42
C ASP A 199 14.50 11.20 17.28
N MET A 200 13.50 11.37 16.43
CA MET A 200 12.71 12.60 16.34
C MET A 200 11.91 12.83 17.64
N GLY A 201 11.33 11.78 18.23
CA GLY A 201 10.64 11.81 19.53
C GLY A 201 11.58 11.98 20.73
N GLY A 202 12.86 11.60 20.61
CA GLY A 202 13.91 11.85 21.60
C GLY A 202 14.58 13.22 21.46
N LYS A 203 14.42 13.88 20.31
CA LYS A 203 14.81 15.28 20.08
C LYS A 203 13.67 16.28 20.33
N ASN A 204 12.42 15.82 20.40
CA ASN A 204 11.23 16.65 20.61
C ASN A 204 10.46 16.43 21.93
N THR A 205 11.02 15.73 22.93
CA THR A 205 10.44 15.69 24.28
C THR A 205 10.59 16.99 25.08
N VAL A 206 10.95 18.10 24.43
CA VAL A 206 10.77 19.45 25.01
C VAL A 206 10.20 20.44 23.99
N GLN A 207 9.11 20.10 23.29
CA GLN A 207 8.46 21.06 22.36
C GLN A 207 6.93 20.96 22.35
N ALA A 208 6.30 21.07 23.52
CA ALA A 208 4.91 21.53 23.62
C ALA A 208 4.68 22.62 24.67
N GLU A 209 5.66 22.88 25.57
CA GLU A 209 5.49 23.87 26.65
C GLU A 209 6.05 25.27 26.36
N TRP A 210 6.94 25.44 25.37
CA TRP A 210 7.59 26.72 25.12
C TRP A 210 7.20 27.28 23.74
N LEU A 211 5.97 27.79 23.62
CA LEU A 211 5.67 28.79 22.59
C LEU A 211 5.20 30.04 23.34
N PRO A 212 5.85 31.21 23.16
CA PRO A 212 5.30 32.45 23.71
C PRO A 212 3.93 32.70 23.06
N ALA A 213 2.95 33.19 23.83
CA ALA A 213 1.59 33.43 23.32
C ALA A 213 1.56 34.41 22.12
N SER A 214 2.58 35.27 22.00
CA SER A 214 2.75 36.26 20.93
C SER A 214 4.22 36.44 20.54
N CYS A 215 4.46 36.84 19.30
CA CYS A 215 5.80 37.17 18.80
C CYS A 215 6.37 38.37 19.56
N PRO A 216 7.61 38.28 20.09
CA PRO A 216 8.22 39.37 20.87
C PRO A 216 8.57 40.61 20.02
N ILE A 217 8.54 40.49 18.68
CA ILE A 217 8.93 41.57 17.76
C ILE A 217 7.71 42.26 17.16
N CYS A 218 6.74 41.50 16.64
CA CYS A 218 5.57 42.06 15.96
C CYS A 218 4.26 41.93 16.75
N GLY A 219 4.26 41.21 17.88
CA GLY A 219 3.06 40.99 18.70
C GLY A 219 2.03 40.02 18.12
N ALA A 220 2.27 39.43 16.94
CA ALA A 220 1.33 38.48 16.32
C ALA A 220 1.16 37.20 17.19
N PRO A 221 -0.06 36.64 17.29
CA PRO A 221 -0.31 35.42 18.06
C PRO A 221 0.46 34.24 17.48
N ILE A 222 1.02 33.40 18.36
CA ILE A 222 1.79 32.21 17.97
C ILE A 222 1.04 30.96 18.41
N SER A 223 0.81 30.09 17.44
CA SER A 223 0.25 28.74 17.61
C SER A 223 1.10 27.72 16.87
N ALA A 224 0.98 26.44 17.24
CA ALA A 224 1.66 25.34 16.57
C ALA A 224 1.37 25.27 15.04
N SER A 225 0.23 25.81 14.60
CA SER A 225 -0.16 25.92 13.19
C SER A 225 0.48 27.09 12.41
N THR A 226 1.11 28.03 13.09
CA THR A 226 1.64 29.28 12.50
C THR A 226 3.17 29.37 12.49
N VAL A 227 3.85 28.29 12.92
CA VAL A 227 5.30 28.21 13.07
C VAL A 227 5.87 27.14 12.16
N ILE A 228 6.93 27.49 11.44
CA ILE A 228 7.77 26.52 10.73
C ILE A 228 8.95 26.19 11.65
N TRP A 229 9.03 24.93 12.07
CA TRP A 229 10.14 24.44 12.87
C TRP A 229 11.39 24.28 11.99
N THR A 230 12.51 24.78 12.47
CA THR A 230 13.82 24.62 11.83
C THR A 230 14.70 23.71 12.68
N SER A 231 15.78 23.17 12.10
CA SER A 231 16.72 22.25 12.75
C SER A 231 17.41 22.82 14.00
N ASP A 232 17.35 24.13 14.20
CA ASP A 232 18.21 24.87 15.13
C ASP A 232 17.45 25.37 16.37
N ASN A 233 16.32 24.73 16.73
CA ASN A 233 15.52 25.07 17.91
C ASN A 233 14.90 26.48 17.84
N THR A 234 14.60 26.91 16.61
CA THR A 234 14.02 28.23 16.32
C THR A 234 12.70 28.13 15.55
N ALA A 235 11.79 29.04 15.85
CA ALA A 235 10.46 29.14 15.27
C ALA A 235 10.37 30.39 14.38
N ASP A 236 10.07 30.25 13.10
CA ASP A 236 9.85 31.41 12.23
C ASP A 236 8.43 31.97 12.41
N CYS A 237 8.31 33.26 12.75
CA CYS A 237 7.03 33.94 12.76
C CYS A 237 6.50 34.04 11.33
N SER A 238 5.33 33.45 11.04
CA SER A 238 4.70 33.53 9.72
C SER A 238 4.36 34.95 9.26
N TYR A 239 4.23 35.91 10.18
CA TYR A 239 3.87 37.29 9.86
C TYR A 239 5.08 38.18 9.52
N CYS A 240 6.14 38.14 10.32
CA CYS A 240 7.31 39.01 10.14
C CYS A 240 8.57 38.26 9.69
N ARG A 241 8.47 36.94 9.52
CA ARG A 241 9.57 36.02 9.18
C ARG A 241 10.78 36.12 10.09
N THR A 242 10.59 36.67 11.30
CA THR A 242 11.69 36.73 12.25
C THR A 242 11.81 35.41 12.97
N ASN A 243 13.05 34.98 13.10
CA ASN A 243 13.43 33.77 13.76
C ASN A 243 13.36 33.98 15.29
N ILE A 244 12.45 33.27 15.95
CA ILE A 244 12.24 33.32 17.39
C ILE A 244 13.14 32.25 18.02
N LYS A 245 14.21 32.71 18.68
CA LYS A 245 15.12 31.83 19.41
C LYS A 245 14.51 31.41 20.74
N ARG A 246 14.67 30.13 21.07
CA ARG A 246 14.37 29.60 22.38
C ARG A 246 15.31 30.20 23.43
N GLU A 247 14.77 30.91 24.42
CA GLU A 247 15.54 31.25 25.62
C GLU A 247 15.52 30.04 26.57
N PRO A 248 16.67 29.60 27.10
CA PRO A 248 16.69 28.59 28.15
C PRO A 248 16.03 29.18 29.40
N GLY A 249 14.90 28.58 29.80
CA GLY A 249 14.34 28.74 31.14
C GLY A 249 15.08 27.89 32.15
#